data_AF-A0A645C4I7-F1
#
_entry.id   AF-A0A645C4I7-F1
#
_cell.length_a   1.000
_cell.length_b   1.000
_cell.length_c   1.000
_cell.angle_alpha   90.00
_cell.angle_beta   90.00
_cell.angle_gamma   90.00
#
_symmetry.space_group_name_H-M   'P 1'
#
loop_
_entity.id
_entity.type
_entity.pdbx_description
1 polymer ?
#
loop_
_entity_poly.entity_id
_entity_poly.type
_entity_poly.pdbx_seq_one_letter_code
_entity_poly.pdbx_strand_id
1 'polypeptide(L)'
;MPVGESAYKLLKPLFDYYNNKYKTGHKLVAVTNHFFGKTINVTGLLTGRDILNVVYNFADFNRIILPQVVLNKDLLFLDDMSLADFKELYKGKVECAKNAKELKQLLAKQGG
;
A
#
# COMPACT_ATOMS: atom_id res chain seq x y z
N MET A 1 -1.20 0.50 4.43
CA MET A 1 -0.55 1.02 3.21
C MET A 1 0.72 0.21 2.96
N PRO A 2 0.74 -0.65 1.93
CA PRO A 2 1.94 -1.37 1.51
C PRO A 2 2.92 -0.43 0.79
N VAL A 3 4.20 -0.55 1.11
CA VAL A 3 5.31 0.20 0.48
C VAL A 3 6.58 -0.67 0.44
N GLY A 4 7.53 -0.32 -0.43
CA GLY A 4 8.85 -0.97 -0.44
C GLY A 4 9.65 -0.62 0.82
N GLU A 5 10.65 -1.44 1.16
CA GLU A 5 11.43 -1.29 2.40
C GLU A 5 12.11 0.08 2.54
N SER A 6 12.60 0.67 1.44
CA SER A 6 13.23 2.00 1.47
C SER A 6 12.23 3.08 1.88
N ALA A 7 11.02 3.02 1.33
CA ALA A 7 9.95 3.95 1.68
C ALA A 7 9.42 3.67 3.10
N TYR A 8 9.38 2.40 3.53
CA TYR A 8 8.98 2.04 4.89
C TYR A 8 9.85 2.73 5.94
N LYS A 9 11.18 2.60 5.81
CA LYS A 9 12.14 3.20 6.74
C LYS A 9 11.97 4.71 6.86
N LEU A 10 11.73 5.38 5.73
CA LEU A 10 11.54 6.83 5.68
C LEU A 10 10.20 7.30 6.26
N LEU A 11 9.11 6.59 5.95
CA LEU A 11 7.75 7.05 6.24
C LEU A 11 7.22 6.55 7.59
N LYS A 12 7.81 5.49 8.16
CA LYS A 12 7.36 4.91 9.43
C LYS A 12 7.29 5.95 10.57
N PRO A 13 8.31 6.80 10.81
CA PRO A 13 8.22 7.82 11.86
C PRO A 13 7.08 8.83 11.62
N LEU A 14 6.78 9.15 10.36
CA LEU A 14 5.69 10.06 10.02
C LEU A 14 4.32 9.44 10.29
N PHE A 15 4.16 8.15 9.98
CA PHE A 15 2.95 7.39 10.31
C PHE A 15 2.76 7.27 11.82
N ASP A 16 3.81 6.98 12.57
CA ASP A 16 3.76 6.89 14.04
C ASP A 16 3.36 8.24 14.66
N TYR A 17 3.97 9.33 14.19
CA TYR A 17 3.61 10.68 14.62
C TYR A 17 2.15 11.00 14.30
N TYR A 18 1.69 10.71 13.08
CA TYR A 18 0.31 10.96 12.66
C TYR A 18 -0.69 10.17 13.53
N ASN A 19 -0.44 8.87 13.71
CA ASN A 19 -1.28 8.00 14.53
C ASN A 19 -1.36 8.50 15.98
N ASN A 20 -0.22 8.89 16.57
CA ASN A 20 -0.22 9.42 17.93
C ASN A 20 -0.95 10.76 18.05
N LYS A 21 -0.77 11.66 17.07
CA LYS A 21 -1.38 12.99 17.05
C LYS A 21 -2.89 12.95 16.85
N TYR A 22 -3.36 12.11 15.94
CA TYR A 22 -4.78 12.04 15.56
C TYR A 22 -5.51 10.85 16.17
N LYS A 23 -4.84 10.07 17.03
CA LYS A 23 -5.37 8.86 17.68
C LYS A 23 -5.97 7.88 16.67
N THR A 24 -5.24 7.64 15.57
CA THR A 24 -5.62 6.71 14.51
C THR A 24 -4.75 5.44 14.52
N GLY A 25 -5.22 4.39 13.86
CA GLY A 25 -4.55 3.08 13.81
C GLY A 25 -4.00 2.72 12.42
N HIS A 26 -3.50 3.67 11.64
CA HIS A 26 -3.03 3.37 10.28
C HIS A 26 -1.74 2.55 10.30
N LYS A 27 -1.69 1.48 9.50
CA LYS A 27 -0.50 0.63 9.41
C LYS A 27 0.25 0.88 8.10
N LEU A 28 1.53 1.23 8.22
CA LEU A 28 2.48 1.15 7.13
C LEU A 28 3.05 -0.27 7.12
N VAL A 29 3.15 -0.88 5.94
CA VAL A 29 3.53 -2.28 5.78
C VAL A 29 4.66 -2.36 4.77
N ALA A 30 5.81 -2.91 5.18
CA ALA A 30 6.91 -3.18 4.27
C ALA A 30 6.58 -4.40 3.42
N VAL A 31 6.78 -4.28 2.11
CA VAL A 31 6.61 -5.38 1.15
C VAL A 31 7.97 -5.67 0.54
N THR A 32 8.43 -6.91 0.73
CA THR A 32 9.63 -7.43 0.07
C THR A 32 9.30 -7.78 -1.38
N ASN A 33 10.10 -7.29 -2.32
CA ASN A 33 9.95 -7.58 -3.74
C ASN A 33 10.48 -8.99 -4.05
N HIS A 34 9.61 -9.92 -4.41
CA HIS A 34 10.04 -11.26 -4.84
C HIS A 34 10.16 -11.37 -6.35
N PHE A 35 9.47 -10.50 -7.11
CA PHE A 35 9.44 -10.54 -8.56
C PHE A 35 10.76 -10.11 -9.22
N PHE A 36 11.32 -8.96 -8.81
CA PHE A 36 12.61 -8.44 -9.28
C PHE A 36 13.78 -8.84 -8.36
N GLY A 37 13.49 -9.54 -7.26
CA GLY A 37 14.48 -9.98 -6.27
C GLY A 37 14.55 -9.09 -5.03
N LYS A 38 14.93 -9.70 -3.91
CA LYS A 38 14.84 -9.12 -2.55
C LYS A 38 15.76 -7.92 -2.29
N THR A 39 16.69 -7.61 -3.19
CA THR A 39 17.56 -6.43 -3.12
C THR A 39 16.87 -5.18 -3.66
N ILE A 40 15.74 -5.33 -4.35
CA ILE A 40 14.94 -4.25 -4.91
C ILE A 40 13.92 -3.77 -3.86
N ASN A 41 14.17 -2.59 -3.30
CA ASN A 41 13.47 -2.10 -2.11
C ASN A 41 12.54 -0.90 -2.35
N VAL A 42 12.29 -0.56 -3.62
CA VAL A 42 11.50 0.62 -4.02
C VAL A 42 10.04 0.27 -4.25
N THR A 43 9.14 1.16 -3.81
CA THR A 43 7.68 0.96 -3.87
C THR A 43 7.17 0.78 -5.31
N GLY A 44 7.69 1.54 -6.27
CA GLY A 44 7.20 1.50 -7.66
C GLY A 44 7.53 0.22 -8.42
N LEU A 45 8.30 -0.69 -7.82
CA LEU A 45 8.63 -1.99 -8.42
C LEU A 45 7.90 -3.16 -7.76
N LEU A 46 6.98 -2.88 -6.82
CA LEU A 46 6.16 -3.92 -6.19
C LEU A 46 5.09 -4.42 -7.15
N THR A 47 4.83 -5.73 -7.10
CA THR A 47 3.79 -6.39 -7.88
C THR A 47 2.48 -6.53 -7.11
N GLY A 48 1.39 -6.84 -7.82
CA GLY A 48 0.10 -7.12 -7.20
C GLY A 48 0.19 -8.33 -6.27
N ARG A 49 0.85 -9.41 -6.72
CA ARG A 49 1.12 -10.62 -5.92
C ARG A 49 1.93 -10.34 -4.66
N ASP A 50 3.03 -9.60 -4.76
CA ASP A 50 3.85 -9.26 -3.57
C ASP A 50 3.01 -8.54 -2.51
N ILE A 51 2.18 -7.58 -2.95
CA ILE A 51 1.30 -6.84 -2.04
C ILE A 51 0.23 -7.75 -1.44
N LEU A 52 -0.48 -8.55 -2.25
CA LEU A 52 -1.52 -9.48 -1.78
C LEU A 52 -0.98 -10.44 -0.71
N ASN A 53 0.16 -11.06 -0.97
CA ASN A 53 0.81 -12.01 -0.06
C ASN A 53 1.06 -11.41 1.33
N VAL A 54 1.45 -10.14 1.38
CA VAL A 54 1.71 -9.47 2.66
C VAL A 54 0.41 -9.05 3.33
N VAL A 55 -0.54 -8.46 2.59
CA VAL A 55 -1.75 -7.87 3.19
C VAL A 55 -2.73 -8.93 3.72
N TYR A 56 -2.66 -10.18 3.26
CA TYR A 56 -3.42 -11.28 3.84
C TYR A 56 -3.08 -11.54 5.33
N ASN A 57 -1.89 -11.15 5.78
CA ASN A 57 -1.52 -11.26 7.20
C ASN A 57 -2.13 -10.15 8.09
N PHE A 58 -2.95 -9.26 7.52
CA PHE A 58 -3.56 -8.12 8.21
C PHE A 58 -5.09 -8.17 8.10
N ALA A 59 -5.67 -9.32 8.47
CA ALA A 59 -7.11 -9.60 8.34
C ALA A 59 -8.01 -8.60 9.09
N ASP A 60 -7.52 -7.96 10.15
CA ASP A 60 -8.25 -6.94 10.92
C ASP A 60 -8.43 -5.62 10.15
N PHE A 61 -7.77 -5.47 8.99
CA PHE A 61 -7.86 -4.27 8.16
C PHE A 61 -8.76 -4.55 6.95
N ASN A 62 -9.91 -3.87 6.91
CA ASN A 62 -10.87 -3.93 5.80
C ASN A 62 -10.64 -2.86 4.72
N ARG A 63 -9.53 -2.10 4.81
CA ARG A 63 -9.20 -1.01 3.90
C ARG A 63 -7.70 -0.94 3.65
N ILE A 64 -7.35 -0.81 2.37
CA ILE A 64 -5.98 -0.61 1.91
C ILE A 64 -5.88 0.66 1.05
N ILE A 65 -4.79 1.40 1.26
CA ILE A 65 -4.40 2.52 0.40
C ILE A 65 -3.16 2.08 -0.36
N LEU A 66 -3.27 1.97 -1.67
CA LEU A 66 -2.18 1.66 -2.59
C LEU A 66 -1.50 2.95 -3.08
N PRO A 67 -0.16 3.01 -3.12
CA PRO A 67 0.54 4.06 -3.86
C PRO A 67 0.23 3.91 -5.36
N GLN A 68 -0.23 4.96 -6.06
CA GLN A 68 -0.55 4.88 -7.49
C GLN A 68 0.66 4.44 -8.34
N VAL A 69 1.88 4.72 -7.87
CA VAL A 69 3.14 4.38 -8.56
C VAL A 69 3.36 2.86 -8.75
N VAL A 70 2.62 1.99 -8.04
CA VAL A 70 2.67 0.54 -8.28
C VAL A 70 1.87 0.10 -9.51
N LEU A 71 1.10 1.02 -10.10
CA LEU A 71 0.26 0.80 -11.26
C LEU A 71 0.81 1.60 -12.45
N ASN A 72 0.75 1.00 -13.64
CA ASN A 72 1.01 1.70 -14.89
C ASN A 72 -0.21 2.54 -15.33
N LYS A 73 -0.09 3.19 -16.50
CA LYS A 73 -1.15 4.01 -17.10
C LYS A 73 -2.45 3.23 -17.39
N ASP A 74 -2.34 1.93 -17.60
CA ASP A 74 -3.44 1.01 -17.93
C ASP A 74 -4.00 0.33 -16.67
N LEU A 75 -3.62 0.81 -15.47
CA LEU A 75 -4.03 0.27 -14.18
C LEU A 75 -3.59 -1.19 -13.94
N LEU A 76 -2.47 -1.59 -14.53
CA LEU A 76 -1.84 -2.89 -14.31
C LEU A 76 -0.65 -2.75 -13.35
N PHE A 77 -0.49 -3.76 -12.48
CA PHE A 77 0.74 -3.99 -11.74
C PHE A 77 1.83 -4.54 -12.68
N LEU A 78 3.08 -4.60 -12.20
CA LEU A 78 4.21 -5.10 -13.00
C LEU A 78 4.17 -6.61 -13.31
N ASP A 79 3.33 -7.37 -12.60
CA ASP A 79 3.06 -8.80 -12.83
C ASP A 79 1.81 -9.05 -13.68
N ASP A 80 1.40 -8.05 -14.48
CA ASP A 80 0.25 -8.02 -15.38
C ASP A 80 -1.13 -8.20 -14.71
N MET A 81 -1.17 -8.25 -13.38
CA MET A 81 -2.42 -8.22 -12.62
C MET A 81 -3.10 -6.86 -12.84
N SER A 82 -4.40 -6.84 -13.11
CA SER A 82 -5.14 -5.58 -13.16
C SER A 82 -5.54 -5.10 -11.77
N LEU A 83 -5.73 -3.79 -11.59
CA LEU A 83 -6.31 -3.24 -10.37
C LEU A 83 -7.71 -3.82 -10.10
N ALA A 84 -8.46 -4.22 -11.14
CA ALA A 84 -9.74 -4.88 -10.98
C ALA A 84 -9.58 -6.26 -10.34
N ASP A 85 -8.68 -7.11 -10.87
CA ASP A 85 -8.40 -8.44 -10.30
C ASP A 85 -7.91 -8.33 -8.85
N PHE A 86 -7.04 -7.37 -8.56
CA PHE A 86 -6.57 -7.13 -7.19
C PHE A 86 -7.73 -6.79 -6.23
N LYS A 87 -8.70 -5.98 -6.69
CA LYS A 87 -9.89 -5.62 -5.91
C LYS A 87 -10.82 -6.79 -5.67
N GLU A 88 -10.90 -7.74 -6.59
CA GLU A 88 -11.67 -8.98 -6.42
C GLU A 88 -10.99 -9.92 -5.41
N LEU A 89 -9.65 -9.98 -5.42
CA LEU A 89 -8.86 -10.83 -4.53
C LEU A 89 -8.72 -10.27 -3.10
N TYR A 90 -8.73 -8.96 -2.93
CA TYR A 90 -8.66 -8.31 -1.63
C TYR A 90 -10.07 -8.08 -1.06
N LYS A 91 -10.35 -8.71 0.09
CA LYS A 91 -11.69 -8.70 0.73
C LYS A 91 -12.16 -7.33 1.27
N GLY A 92 -11.38 -6.27 1.10
CA GLY A 92 -11.64 -4.95 1.67
C GLY A 92 -11.67 -3.83 0.62
N LYS A 93 -11.86 -2.60 1.09
CA LYS A 93 -11.85 -1.42 0.24
C LYS A 93 -10.43 -1.10 -0.23
N VAL A 94 -10.23 -1.05 -1.55
CA VAL A 94 -8.97 -0.61 -2.18
C VAL A 94 -9.11 0.83 -2.68
N GLU A 95 -8.28 1.72 -2.16
CA GLU A 95 -8.15 3.11 -2.63
C GLU A 95 -6.71 3.38 -3.08
N CYS A 96 -6.52 4.32 -4.00
CA CYS A 96 -5.20 4.69 -4.51
C CYS A 96 -4.86 6.14 -4.13
N ALA A 97 -3.61 6.39 -3.77
CA ALA A 97 -3.07 7.72 -3.51
C ALA A 97 -2.02 8.07 -4.56
N LYS A 98 -2.25 9.14 -5.33
CA LYS A 98 -1.31 9.60 -6.37
C LYS A 98 -0.16 10.43 -5.80
N ASN A 99 -0.40 11.10 -4.68
CA ASN A 99 0.55 12.02 -4.06
C ASN A 99 0.28 12.15 -2.56
N ALA A 100 1.13 12.90 -1.87
CA ALA A 100 1.03 13.12 -0.42
C ALA A 100 -0.27 13.82 0.00
N LYS A 101 -0.82 14.71 -0.83
CA LYS A 101 -2.08 15.42 -0.54
C LYS A 101 -3.26 14.45 -0.51
N GLU A 102 -3.37 13.60 -1.53
CA GLU A 102 -4.39 12.56 -1.59
C GLU A 102 -4.22 11.52 -0.48
N LEU A 103 -2.97 11.11 -0.19
CA LEU A 103 -2.70 10.22 0.95
C LEU A 103 -3.23 10.83 2.26
N LYS A 104 -2.91 12.11 2.53
CA LYS A 104 -3.41 12.80 3.73
C LYS A 104 -4.94 12.84 3.78
N GLN A 105 -5.61 13.11 2.65
CA GLN A 105 -7.07 13.09 2.58
C GLN A 105 -7.65 11.70 2.86
N LEU A 106 -7.02 10.65 2.32
CA LEU A 106 -7.45 9.27 2.55
C LEU A 106 -7.21 8.83 4.01
N LEU A 107 -6.11 9.24 4.64
CA LEU A 107 -5.86 8.99 6.06
C LEU A 107 -6.86 9.72 6.96
N ALA A 108 -7.28 10.92 6.58
CA ALA A 108 -8.27 11.70 7.34
C ALA A 108 -9.71 11.13 7.25
N LYS A 109 -10.03 10.37 6.19
CA LYS A 109 -11.29 9.65 6.09
C LYS A 109 -11.26 8.44 7.02
N GLN A 110 -12.04 8.46 8.10
CA GLN A 110 -12.26 7.27 8.90
C GLN A 110 -13.02 6.24 8.06
N GLY A 111 -12.66 4.96 8.19
CA GLY A 111 -13.40 3.87 7.55
C GLY A 111 -14.83 3.92 8.05
N GLY A 112 -15.78 4.15 7.15
CA GLY A 112 -17.20 4.06 7.44
C GLY A 112 -17.59 2.62 7.74
#